data_AF-A0A644XB14-F1
#
_entry.id   AF-A0A644XB14-F1
#
_cell.length_a   1.000
_cell.length_b   1.000
_cell.length_c   1.000
_cell.angle_alpha   90.00
_cell.angle_beta   90.00
_cell.angle_gamma   90.00
#
_symmetry.space_group_name_H-M   'P 1'
#
loop_
_entity.id
_entity.type
_entity.pdbx_description
1 polymer ?
#
loop_
_entity_poly.entity_id
_entity_poly.type
_entity_poly.pdbx_seq_one_letter_code
_entity_poly.pdbx_strand_id
1 'polypeptide(L)'
;MLNKAVKKINDEIEKEKNPYVKVIGEYLLKVIADNEGAAEKILAADKTIMKSLEAMRKAAEKNKVGNMAMISDEEGFAIVIKYFEIKREKKNDMANKKVIDFKAKKEEKEEDIFNVSLDDYI
;
A
#
# COMPACT_ATOMS: atom_id res chain seq x y z
N MET A 1 -20.44 12.04 10.95
CA MET A 1 -19.92 10.65 10.86
C MET A 1 -18.40 10.62 10.80
N LEU A 2 -17.79 11.53 10.04
CA LEU A 2 -16.36 11.84 10.00
C LEU A 2 -15.64 11.77 11.37
N ASN A 3 -16.03 12.56 12.37
CA ASN A 3 -15.40 12.54 13.71
C ASN A 3 -15.46 11.18 14.41
N LYS A 4 -16.53 10.39 14.18
CA LYS A 4 -16.64 9.04 14.76
C LYS A 4 -15.67 8.07 14.07
N ALA A 5 -15.53 8.17 12.74
CA ALA A 5 -14.61 7.34 11.97
C ALA A 5 -13.15 7.64 12.34
N VAL A 6 -12.80 8.93 12.43
CA VAL A 6 -11.48 9.39 12.87
C VAL A 6 -11.17 8.89 14.29
N LYS A 7 -12.13 9.04 15.22
CA LYS A 7 -11.97 8.52 16.58
C LYS A 7 -11.76 7.01 16.60
N LYS A 8 -12.55 6.24 15.86
CA LYS A 8 -12.38 4.78 15.75
C LYS A 8 -10.98 4.39 15.26
N ILE A 9 -10.48 5.07 14.23
CA ILE A 9 -9.13 4.83 13.72
C ILE A 9 -8.08 5.12 14.80
N ASN A 10 -8.17 6.27 15.47
CA ASN A 10 -7.24 6.62 16.53
C ASN A 10 -7.30 5.62 17.70
N ASP A 11 -8.50 5.22 18.11
CA ASP A 11 -8.69 4.20 19.15
C ASP A 11 -8.03 2.86 18.75
N GLU A 12 -8.13 2.46 17.48
CA GLU A 12 -7.46 1.26 16.96
C GLU A 12 -5.93 1.40 16.92
N ILE A 13 -5.41 2.58 16.56
CA ILE A 13 -3.96 2.88 16.56
C ILE A 13 -3.40 2.85 17.99
N GLU A 14 -4.11 3.42 18.96
CA GLU A 14 -3.66 3.46 20.36
C GLU A 14 -3.74 2.08 21.03
N LYS A 15 -4.76 1.29 20.67
CA LYS A 15 -4.96 -0.04 21.22
C LYS A 15 -3.94 -1.06 20.71
N GLU A 16 -3.52 -0.93 19.46
CA GLU A 16 -2.60 -1.89 18.83
C GLU A 16 -1.14 -1.44 18.90
N LYS A 17 -0.25 -2.33 19.37
CA LYS A 17 1.20 -2.07 19.41
C LYS A 17 1.90 -2.26 18.07
N ASN A 18 1.14 -2.62 17.03
CA ASN A 18 1.67 -2.96 15.73
C ASN A 18 2.00 -1.68 14.93
N PRO A 19 3.27 -1.46 14.53
CA PRO A 19 3.65 -0.25 13.78
C PRO A 19 2.91 -0.13 12.45
N TYR A 20 2.52 -1.24 11.81
CA TYR A 20 1.78 -1.22 10.55
C TYR A 20 0.34 -0.71 10.72
N VAL A 21 -0.27 -0.90 11.90
CA VAL A 21 -1.61 -0.37 12.20
C VAL A 21 -1.58 1.16 12.17
N LYS A 22 -0.52 1.77 12.70
CA LYS A 22 -0.33 3.22 12.66
C LYS A 22 -0.25 3.74 11.22
N VAL A 23 0.58 3.10 10.38
CA VAL A 23 0.75 3.50 8.96
C VAL A 23 -0.57 3.43 8.20
N ILE A 24 -1.30 2.32 8.34
CA ILE A 24 -2.60 2.17 7.68
C ILE A 24 -3.64 3.11 8.26
N GLY A 25 -3.64 3.35 9.57
CA GLY A 25 -4.54 4.29 10.22
C GLY A 25 -4.35 5.72 9.70
N GLU A 26 -3.11 6.21 9.67
CA GLU A 26 -2.77 7.52 9.09
C GLU A 26 -3.18 7.63 7.62
N TYR A 27 -2.99 6.55 6.86
CA TYR A 27 -3.45 6.48 5.47
C TYR A 27 -4.98 6.58 5.35
N LEU A 28 -5.74 5.86 6.18
CA LEU A 28 -7.20 5.92 6.19
C LEU A 28 -7.74 7.30 6.60
N LEU A 29 -7.05 8.03 7.48
CA LEU A 29 -7.41 9.41 7.82
C LEU A 29 -7.35 10.33 6.60
N LYS A 30 -6.31 10.20 5.76
CA LYS A 30 -6.21 10.94 4.50
C LYS A 30 -7.36 10.58 3.55
N VAL A 31 -7.68 9.29 3.45
CA VAL A 31 -8.76 8.80 2.59
C VAL A 31 -10.12 9.34 3.01
N ILE A 32 -10.38 9.45 4.32
CA ILE A 32 -11.62 10.06 4.82
C ILE A 32 -11.68 11.55 4.49
N ALA A 33 -10.56 12.27 4.54
CA ALA A 33 -10.50 13.67 4.18
C ALA A 33 -10.82 13.91 2.69
N ASP A 34 -10.37 12.99 1.82
CA ASP A 34 -10.60 13.06 0.37
C ASP A 34 -11.95 12.48 -0.08
N ASN A 35 -12.60 11.67 0.76
CA ASN A 35 -13.84 10.96 0.40
C ASN A 35 -14.78 10.85 1.60
N GLU A 36 -15.82 11.67 1.62
CA GLU A 36 -16.82 11.69 2.69
C GLU A 36 -17.53 10.34 2.88
N GLY A 37 -17.71 9.56 1.81
CA GLY A 37 -18.31 8.22 1.84
C GLY A 37 -17.41 7.15 2.48
N ALA A 38 -16.11 7.43 2.66
CA ALA A 38 -15.20 6.49 3.32
C ALA A 38 -15.50 6.34 4.82
N ALA A 39 -16.00 7.42 5.47
CA ALA A 39 -16.29 7.41 6.90
C ALA A 39 -17.33 6.35 7.29
N GLU A 40 -18.38 6.17 6.49
CA GLU A 40 -19.42 5.17 6.73
C GLU A 40 -18.87 3.74 6.64
N LYS A 41 -18.03 3.50 5.63
CA LYS A 41 -17.41 2.20 5.39
C LYS A 41 -16.44 1.79 6.50
N ILE A 42 -15.72 2.74 7.06
CA ILE A 42 -14.77 2.50 8.16
C ILE A 42 -15.49 2.29 9.50
N LEU A 43 -16.65 2.93 9.69
CA LEU A 43 -17.46 2.77 10.90
C LEU A 43 -18.11 1.39 11.02
N ALA A 44 -18.15 0.60 9.95
CA ALA A 44 -18.67 -0.78 9.98
C ALA A 44 -17.97 -1.61 11.08
N ALA A 45 -18.76 -2.22 11.98
CA ALA A 45 -18.25 -2.86 13.19
C ALA A 45 -17.37 -4.10 12.92
N ASP A 46 -17.58 -4.74 11.78
CA ASP A 46 -16.85 -5.93 11.34
C ASP A 46 -15.48 -5.59 10.72
N LYS A 47 -15.27 -4.34 10.32
CA LYS A 47 -14.03 -3.87 9.68
C LYS A 47 -13.10 -3.18 10.69
N THR A 48 -11.85 -3.64 10.70
CA THR A 48 -10.76 -3.09 11.51
C THR A 48 -9.48 -2.99 10.70
N ILE A 49 -8.55 -2.14 11.11
CA ILE A 49 -7.24 -1.97 10.48
C ILE A 49 -6.47 -3.29 10.52
N MET A 50 -6.52 -4.01 11.64
CA MET A 50 -5.81 -5.28 11.78
C MET A 50 -6.32 -6.35 10.79
N LYS A 51 -7.64 -6.44 10.57
CA LYS A 51 -8.18 -7.34 9.55
C LYS A 51 -7.81 -6.92 8.12
N SER A 52 -7.68 -5.62 7.86
CA SER A 52 -7.21 -5.12 6.56
C SER A 52 -5.76 -5.52 6.29
N LEU A 53 -4.90 -5.50 7.30
CA LEU A 53 -3.53 -6.01 7.22
C LEU A 53 -3.49 -7.53 7.02
N GLU A 54 -4.41 -8.29 7.63
CA GLU A 54 -4.52 -9.71 7.36
C GLU A 54 -4.93 -10.00 5.91
N ALA A 55 -5.84 -9.20 5.35
CA ALA A 55 -6.20 -9.27 3.94
C ALA A 55 -5.00 -8.95 3.03
N MET A 56 -4.19 -7.95 3.40
CA MET A 56 -2.95 -7.61 2.72
C MET A 56 -1.95 -8.78 2.74
N ARG A 57 -1.74 -9.41 3.90
CA ARG A 57 -0.91 -10.61 4.04
C ARG A 57 -1.38 -11.74 3.12
N LYS A 58 -2.68 -12.05 3.14
CA LYS A 58 -3.27 -13.10 2.28
C LYS A 58 -3.12 -12.80 0.79
N ALA A 59 -3.16 -11.54 0.40
CA ALA A 59 -2.94 -11.14 -1.00
C ALA A 59 -1.46 -11.31 -1.38
N ALA A 60 -0.53 -10.86 -0.54
CA ALA A 60 0.91 -11.02 -0.75
C ALA A 60 1.31 -12.50 -0.84
N GLU A 61 0.71 -13.36 0.00
CA GLU A 61 0.97 -14.80 0.01
C GLU A 61 0.66 -15.51 -1.31
N LYS A 62 -0.27 -14.99 -2.12
CA LYS A 62 -0.60 -15.57 -3.44
C LYS A 62 0.54 -15.44 -4.44
N ASN A 63 1.36 -14.40 -4.30
CA ASN A 63 2.49 -14.11 -5.17
C ASN A 63 3.84 -14.47 -4.50
N LYS A 64 3.81 -15.29 -3.45
CA LYS A 64 4.99 -15.67 -2.69
C LYS A 64 5.95 -16.45 -3.59
N VAL A 65 7.21 -16.02 -3.64
CA VAL A 65 8.30 -16.73 -4.31
C VAL A 65 9.26 -17.27 -3.25
N GLY A 66 9.36 -18.60 -3.14
CA GLY A 66 10.14 -19.25 -2.09
C GLY A 66 9.57 -18.93 -0.70
N ASN A 67 10.36 -18.24 0.13
CA ASN A 67 9.92 -17.80 1.46
C ASN A 67 9.57 -16.29 1.56
N MET A 68 9.60 -15.55 0.46
CA MET A 68 9.39 -14.10 0.45
C MET A 68 8.11 -13.74 -0.32
N ALA A 69 7.26 -12.94 0.31
CA ALA A 69 6.11 -12.30 -0.33
C ALA A 69 6.35 -10.79 -0.28
N MET A 70 6.42 -10.16 -1.45
CA MET A 70 6.62 -8.72 -1.56
C MET A 70 5.48 -8.14 -2.38
N ILE A 71 4.96 -7.01 -1.90
CA ILE A 71 3.98 -6.18 -2.60
C ILE A 71 4.45 -4.74 -2.49
N SER A 72 4.09 -3.92 -3.46
CA SER A 72 4.34 -2.49 -3.39
C SER A 72 3.41 -1.79 -2.40
N ASP A 73 3.81 -0.60 -1.95
CA ASP A 73 2.98 0.24 -1.08
C ASP A 73 1.62 0.53 -1.73
N GLU A 74 1.61 0.83 -3.04
CA GLU A 74 0.39 1.10 -3.81
C GLU A 74 -0.57 -0.09 -3.80
N GLU A 75 -0.07 -1.30 -4.03
CA GLU A 75 -0.85 -2.53 -3.98
C GLU A 75 -1.38 -2.79 -2.57
N GLY A 76 -0.53 -2.61 -1.54
CA GLY A 76 -0.92 -2.72 -0.14
C GLY A 76 -2.08 -1.80 0.20
N PHE A 77 -1.96 -0.50 -0.09
CA PHE A 77 -3.04 0.46 0.14
C PHE A 77 -4.28 0.15 -0.69
N ALA A 78 -4.14 -0.30 -1.93
CA ALA A 78 -5.27 -0.71 -2.76
C ALA A 78 -6.06 -1.88 -2.15
N ILE A 79 -5.37 -2.86 -1.56
CA ILE A 79 -6.00 -3.98 -0.85
C ILE A 79 -6.78 -3.49 0.37
N VAL A 80 -6.21 -2.57 1.15
CA VAL A 80 -6.89 -1.99 2.32
C VAL A 80 -8.15 -1.22 1.91
N ILE A 81 -8.06 -0.36 0.90
CA ILE A 81 -9.23 0.37 0.37
C ILE A 81 -10.31 -0.58 -0.12
N LYS A 82 -9.91 -1.65 -0.82
CA LYS A 82 -10.83 -2.69 -1.29
C LYS A 82 -11.49 -3.44 -0.12
N TYR A 83 -10.75 -3.74 0.94
CA TYR A 83 -11.28 -4.36 2.16
C TYR A 83 -12.36 -3.49 2.81
N PHE A 84 -12.15 -2.18 2.89
CA PHE A 84 -13.16 -1.24 3.38
C PHE A 84 -14.28 -0.98 2.36
N GLU A 85 -14.15 -1.43 1.11
CA GLU A 85 -15.10 -1.16 0.00
C GLU A 85 -15.27 0.34 -0.27
N ILE A 86 -14.20 1.10 -0.08
CA ILE A 86 -14.20 2.53 -0.35
C ILE A 86 -14.04 2.71 -1.86
N LYS A 87 -15.04 3.32 -2.51
CA LYS A 87 -14.95 3.69 -3.92
C LYS A 87 -14.02 4.89 -4.04
N ARG A 88 -12.80 4.70 -4.56
CA ARG A 88 -11.99 5.85 -5.00
C ARG A 88 -12.65 6.43 -6.24
N GLU A 89 -13.04 7.70 -6.19
CA GLU A 89 -13.26 8.44 -7.42
C GLU A 89 -11.92 8.54 -8.13
N LYS A 90 -11.81 7.88 -9.29
CA LYS A 90 -10.61 7.96 -10.11
C LYS A 90 -10.46 9.41 -10.57
N LYS A 91 -9.58 10.18 -9.94
CA LYS A 91 -8.92 11.28 -10.65
C LYS A 91 -8.14 10.60 -11.77
N ASN A 92 -8.56 10.87 -13.00
CA ASN A 92 -8.16 10.13 -14.18
C ASN A 92 -6.77 10.58 -14.62
N ASP A 93 -5.73 10.20 -13.88
CA ASP A 93 -4.35 10.34 -14.32
C ASP A 93 -3.97 9.10 -15.14
N MET A 94 -4.46 9.06 -16.39
CA MET A 94 -3.95 8.13 -17.39
C MET A 94 -2.60 8.63 -17.91
N ALA A 95 -1.50 7.99 -17.52
CA ALA A 95 -0.31 7.79 -18.36
C ALA A 95 0.68 6.77 -17.75
N ASN A 96 0.76 5.57 -18.35
CA ASN A 96 1.94 4.70 -18.53
C ASN A 96 2.86 4.39 -17.33
N LYS A 97 3.22 3.13 -16.98
CA LYS A 97 3.79 2.12 -17.89
C LYS A 97 3.98 0.74 -17.20
N LYS A 98 3.49 -0.28 -17.89
CA LYS A 98 3.94 -1.70 -18.00
C LYS A 98 3.98 -2.61 -16.76
N VAL A 99 3.06 -3.57 -16.81
CA VAL A 99 3.25 -4.98 -16.47
C VAL A 99 4.70 -5.45 -16.77
N ILE A 100 5.44 -5.77 -15.72
CA ILE A 100 6.65 -6.60 -15.82
C ILE A 100 6.22 -8.05 -15.65
N ASP A 101 6.11 -8.71 -16.80
CA ASP A 101 5.99 -10.15 -16.96
C ASP A 101 7.30 -10.78 -16.43
N PHE A 102 7.25 -11.43 -15.27
CA PHE A 102 8.38 -12.24 -14.77
C PHE A 102 8.42 -13.55 -15.57
N LYS A 103 9.07 -13.52 -16.74
CA LYS A 103 9.50 -14.74 -17.43
C LYS A 103 11.01 -14.81 -17.41
N ALA A 104 11.52 -15.73 -16.60
CA ALA A 104 12.92 -16.12 -16.56
C ALA A 104 13.44 -16.53 -17.94
N LYS A 105 14.55 -15.93 -18.41
CA LYS A 105 15.58 -16.61 -19.21
C LYS A 105 16.92 -15.85 -19.23
N LYS A 106 17.97 -16.61 -18.88
CA LYS A 106 19.44 -16.44 -18.92
C LYS A 106 20.08 -15.60 -20.05
N GLU A 107 21.25 -15.02 -19.69
CA GLU A 107 22.49 -14.72 -20.47
C GLU A 107 22.38 -13.63 -21.57
N GLU A 108 23.27 -12.66 -21.84
CA GLU A 108 24.63 -12.24 -21.40
C GLU A 108 24.93 -10.80 -21.97
N LYS A 109 25.79 -10.03 -21.27
CA LYS A 109 26.77 -8.97 -21.72
C LYS A 109 26.40 -7.56 -22.24
N GLU A 110 27.38 -6.67 -21.95
CA GLU A 110 27.69 -5.27 -22.35
C GLU A 110 26.95 -4.16 -21.57
N GLU A 111 27.54 -3.61 -20.49
CA GLU A 111 28.61 -2.59 -20.43
C GLU A 111 28.29 -1.28 -21.15
N ASP A 112 27.92 -0.25 -20.39
CA ASP A 112 28.30 1.13 -20.71
C ASP A 112 28.38 2.02 -19.44
N ILE A 113 29.63 2.22 -19.02
CA ILE A 113 30.29 3.46 -18.58
C ILE A 113 29.68 4.33 -17.46
N PHE A 114 30.08 3.99 -16.23
CA PHE A 114 30.35 4.98 -15.18
C PHE A 114 31.63 5.76 -15.57
N ASN A 115 31.48 6.89 -16.27
CA ASN A 115 32.63 7.76 -16.56
C ASN A 115 32.84 8.75 -15.41
N VAL A 116 33.52 8.30 -14.35
CA VAL A 116 34.05 9.17 -13.29
C VAL A 116 35.54 9.30 -13.55
N SER A 117 35.96 10.50 -13.94
CA SER A 117 37.37 10.88 -14.05
C SER A 117 38.01 10.89 -12.66
N LEU A 118 39.15 10.21 -12.49
CA LEU A 118 39.95 10.26 -11.26
C LEU A 118 40.76 11.56 -11.11
N ASP A 119 40.74 12.46 -12.11
CA ASP A 119 41.45 13.74 -12.04
C ASP A 119 40.70 14.81 -11.22
N ASP A 120 39.44 14.56 -10.82
CA ASP A 120 38.64 15.48 -9.99
C ASP A 120 38.89 15.33 -8.47
N TYR A 121 39.86 14.49 -8.06
CA TYR A 121 40.12 14.19 -6.64
C TYR A 121 41.55 14.48 -6.14
N ILE A 122 42.24 15.47 -6.73
CA ILE A 122 43.47 16.06 -6.15
C ILE A 122 43.26 17.53 -5.82
#